data_AF-A0A835VC24-F1
#
_entry.id   AF-A0A835VC24-F1
#
_cell.length_a   1.000
_cell.length_b   1.000
_cell.length_c   1.000
_cell.angle_alpha   90.00
_cell.angle_beta   90.00
_cell.angle_gamma   90.00
#
_symmetry.space_group_name_H-M   'P 1'
#
loop_
_entity.id
_entity.type
_entity.pdbx_description
1 polymer ?
#
loop_
_entity_poly.entity_id
_entity_poly.type
_entity_poly.pdbx_seq_one_letter_code
_entity_poly.pdbx_strand_id
1 'polypeptide(L)'
;MDFHSGKYSVTAIDYEEATVQVVDVGLQSTNCSLPSRSLPPASIGTHEFYSLVSGNWVGFVNCTEKVEFKKYRLLSCPSQGSAFFYAVPAYTAADLAPSCSEISITPTSRDVSSEPDLIQALQQGFVLSFSPHRLRPSTVLDHCFDLAQQKTDDSIGKNIFSWIGRLFKFENRLRTCYGRYTDLGSDYKRKLVFAIFVVIVVEVAQALIIIEVVRKVVFVPLFLWPLLVYKSRRKKKSGEDEEKPTQMQLNDSSERRSPV
;
A
#
# COMPACT_ATOMS: atom_id res chain seq x y z
N MET A 1 -21.85 -20.68 5.56
CA MET A 1 -21.28 -19.61 6.40
C MET A 1 -22.42 -19.07 7.25
N ASP A 2 -22.17 -18.92 8.55
CA ASP A 2 -23.12 -18.28 9.46
C ASP A 2 -22.74 -16.81 9.62
N PHE A 3 -23.65 -15.90 9.26
CA PHE A 3 -23.44 -14.45 9.33
C PHE A 3 -24.72 -13.82 9.89
N HIS A 4 -24.63 -12.98 10.93
CA HIS A 4 -25.82 -12.42 11.60
C HIS A 4 -26.94 -13.43 11.92
N SER A 5 -26.57 -14.65 12.32
CA SER A 5 -27.51 -15.75 12.61
C SER A 5 -28.40 -16.17 11.41
N GLY A 6 -28.03 -15.77 10.19
CA GLY A 6 -28.54 -16.28 8.93
C GLY A 6 -27.57 -17.29 8.31
N LYS A 7 -28.08 -18.14 7.42
CA LYS A 7 -27.29 -19.14 6.69
C LYS A 7 -27.04 -18.67 5.28
N TYR A 8 -25.77 -18.62 4.91
CA TYR A 8 -25.35 -18.18 3.58
C TYR A 8 -24.45 -19.23 2.92
N SER A 9 -24.69 -19.46 1.64
CA SER A 9 -23.81 -20.24 0.78
C SER A 9 -22.76 -19.33 0.18
N VAL A 10 -21.49 -19.76 0.25
CA VAL A 10 -20.38 -19.05 -0.39
C VAL A 10 -20.35 -19.45 -1.85
N THR A 11 -20.31 -18.48 -2.76
CA THR A 11 -20.28 -18.71 -4.22
C THR A 11 -18.92 -18.41 -4.83
N ALA A 12 -18.21 -17.42 -4.29
CA ALA A 12 -16.85 -17.07 -4.70
C ALA A 12 -16.05 -16.48 -3.54
N ILE A 13 -14.74 -16.67 -3.57
CA ILE A 13 -13.80 -16.04 -2.63
C ILE A 13 -12.67 -15.45 -3.46
N ASP A 14 -12.41 -14.16 -3.26
CA ASP A 14 -11.25 -13.45 -3.81
C ASP A 14 -10.31 -13.08 -2.65
N TYR A 15 -9.16 -13.74 -2.61
CA TYR A 15 -8.16 -13.49 -1.57
C TYR A 15 -7.28 -12.26 -1.86
N GLU A 16 -7.17 -11.81 -3.11
CA GLU A 16 -6.38 -10.63 -3.46
C GLU A 16 -7.09 -9.33 -3.04
N GLU A 17 -8.41 -9.32 -3.22
CA GLU A 17 -9.29 -8.21 -2.82
C GLU A 17 -9.92 -8.42 -1.44
N ALA A 18 -9.63 -9.56 -0.78
CA ALA A 18 -10.17 -9.96 0.51
C ALA A 18 -11.71 -9.87 0.57
N THR A 19 -12.37 -10.45 -0.45
CA THR A 19 -13.83 -10.47 -0.55
C THR A 19 -14.39 -11.88 -0.65
N VAL A 20 -15.59 -12.05 -0.12
CA VAL A 20 -16.37 -13.28 -0.22
C VAL A 20 -17.75 -12.94 -0.75
N GLN A 21 -18.13 -13.59 -1.84
CA GLN A 21 -19.47 -13.53 -2.38
C GLN A 21 -20.32 -14.61 -1.72
N VAL A 22 -21.46 -14.17 -1.20
CA VAL A 22 -22.39 -15.02 -0.47
C VAL A 22 -23.81 -14.81 -0.96
N VAL A 23 -24.62 -15.85 -0.88
CA VAL A 23 -26.05 -15.80 -1.17
C VAL A 23 -26.82 -16.46 -0.05
N ASP A 24 -27.94 -15.85 0.34
CA ASP A 24 -28.83 -16.42 1.36
C ASP A 24 -29.40 -17.74 0.84
N VAL A 25 -29.36 -18.79 1.67
CA VAL A 25 -29.83 -20.13 1.29
C VAL A 25 -31.32 -20.16 0.95
N GLY A 26 -32.12 -19.27 1.54
CA GLY A 26 -33.52 -19.07 1.22
C GLY A 26 -33.70 -18.48 -0.18
N LEU A 27 -32.79 -17.65 -0.67
CA LEU A 27 -32.86 -17.08 -2.04
C LEU A 27 -32.38 -18.04 -3.12
N GLN A 28 -31.65 -19.10 -2.75
CA GLN A 28 -31.18 -20.12 -3.70
C GLN A 28 -32.27 -21.10 -4.14
N SER A 29 -33.33 -21.27 -3.35
CA SER A 29 -34.46 -22.10 -3.75
C SER A 29 -35.32 -21.42 -4.81
N THR A 30 -36.14 -22.21 -5.50
CA THR A 30 -37.12 -21.89 -6.56
C THR A 30 -37.61 -20.44 -6.64
N ASN A 31 -37.97 -20.00 -7.85
CA ASN A 31 -38.58 -18.69 -8.16
C ASN A 31 -39.45 -18.16 -7.01
N CYS A 32 -39.10 -16.99 -6.47
CA CYS A 32 -39.80 -16.30 -5.38
C CYS A 32 -39.63 -16.80 -3.95
N SER A 33 -38.43 -17.28 -3.61
CA SER A 33 -38.11 -17.56 -2.21
C SER A 33 -37.69 -16.27 -1.47
N LEU A 34 -38.08 -16.13 -0.20
CA LEU A 34 -37.65 -15.03 0.67
C LEU A 34 -36.28 -15.35 1.29
N PRO A 35 -35.50 -14.33 1.69
CA PRO A 35 -34.31 -14.56 2.48
C PRO A 35 -34.67 -15.31 3.77
N SER A 36 -33.82 -16.25 4.15
CA SER A 36 -33.98 -17.10 5.33
C SER A 36 -34.08 -16.29 6.63
N ARG A 37 -33.49 -15.09 6.63
CA ARG A 37 -33.54 -14.14 7.73
C ARG A 37 -33.50 -12.71 7.21
N SER A 38 -34.31 -11.84 7.80
CA SER A 38 -34.24 -10.40 7.52
C SER A 38 -32.93 -9.83 8.08
N LEU A 39 -32.20 -9.12 7.24
CA LEU A 39 -30.97 -8.44 7.57
C LEU A 39 -31.13 -6.96 7.20
N PRO A 40 -31.45 -6.08 8.17
CA PRO A 40 -31.59 -4.65 7.89
C PRO A 40 -30.22 -3.93 7.89
N PRO A 41 -30.09 -2.77 7.23
CA PRO A 41 -28.84 -2.01 7.14
C PRO A 41 -28.15 -1.74 8.49
N ALA A 42 -28.94 -1.46 9.52
CA ALA A 42 -28.44 -1.21 10.87
C ALA A 42 -27.70 -2.42 11.50
N SER A 43 -27.95 -3.64 11.01
CA SER A 43 -27.32 -4.85 11.57
C SER A 43 -25.88 -5.04 11.11
N ILE A 44 -25.56 -4.71 9.85
CA ILE A 44 -24.24 -5.04 9.26
C ILE A 44 -23.12 -4.10 9.74
N GLY A 45 -23.45 -2.86 10.13
CA GLY A 45 -22.45 -1.87 10.58
C GLY A 45 -21.66 -2.24 11.85
N THR A 46 -21.89 -3.42 12.42
CA THR A 46 -21.33 -3.85 13.73
C THR A 46 -20.48 -5.12 13.68
N HIS A 47 -20.27 -5.74 12.50
CA HIS A 47 -19.53 -7.00 12.43
C HIS A 47 -18.01 -6.77 12.35
N GLU A 48 -17.25 -7.33 13.30
CA GLU A 48 -15.81 -7.09 13.48
C GLU A 48 -14.95 -7.55 12.28
N PHE A 49 -15.41 -8.58 11.55
CA PHE A 49 -14.61 -9.25 10.50
C PHE A 49 -15.11 -9.06 9.07
N TYR A 50 -16.36 -8.61 8.88
CA TYR A 50 -17.00 -8.56 7.57
C TYR A 50 -17.72 -7.23 7.41
N SER A 51 -17.56 -6.61 6.25
CA SER A 51 -18.29 -5.40 5.86
C SER A 51 -18.92 -5.59 4.49
N LEU A 52 -20.06 -4.93 4.25
CA LEU A 52 -20.74 -5.00 2.95
C LEU A 52 -19.95 -4.16 1.93
N VAL A 53 -19.65 -4.73 0.76
CA VAL A 53 -18.95 -3.99 -0.32
C VAL A 53 -19.91 -3.06 -1.06
N SER A 54 -21.14 -3.51 -1.30
CA SER A 54 -22.18 -2.75 -1.99
C SER A 54 -23.23 -2.28 -0.99
N GLY A 55 -23.57 -0.99 -0.99
CA GLY A 55 -24.55 -0.40 -0.09
C GLY A 55 -26.01 -0.60 -0.50
N ASN A 56 -26.29 -1.51 -1.44
CA ASN A 56 -27.63 -1.70 -1.98
C ASN A 56 -28.44 -2.72 -1.16
N TRP A 57 -29.72 -2.40 -0.96
CA TRP A 57 -30.63 -3.22 -0.18
C TRP A 57 -31.97 -3.36 -0.88
N VAL A 58 -32.55 -4.55 -0.76
CA VAL A 58 -33.92 -4.80 -1.19
C VAL A 58 -34.78 -5.15 0.02
N GLY A 59 -35.95 -4.51 0.08
CA GLY A 59 -37.02 -4.82 1.01
C GLY A 59 -38.13 -5.55 0.28
N PHE A 60 -38.58 -6.65 0.86
CA PHE A 60 -39.78 -7.36 0.43
C PHE A 60 -40.95 -6.89 1.27
N VAL A 61 -42.02 -6.51 0.60
CA VAL A 61 -43.19 -5.90 1.25
C VAL A 61 -44.47 -6.52 0.71
N ASN A 62 -45.45 -6.63 1.58
CA ASN A 62 -46.80 -7.05 1.23
C ASN A 62 -47.77 -5.91 1.49
N CYS A 63 -48.58 -5.61 0.49
CA CYS A 63 -49.53 -4.51 0.53
C CYS A 63 -50.96 -5.02 0.41
N THR A 64 -51.89 -4.37 1.11
CA THR A 64 -53.33 -4.67 1.00
C THR A 64 -53.94 -4.14 -0.29
N GLU A 65 -53.31 -3.13 -0.89
CA GLU A 65 -53.78 -2.43 -2.08
C GLU A 65 -52.67 -2.34 -3.13
N LYS A 66 -53.08 -2.18 -4.40
CA LYS A 66 -52.15 -1.98 -5.50
C LYS A 66 -51.45 -0.63 -5.34
N VAL A 67 -50.12 -0.65 -5.38
CA VAL A 67 -49.28 0.53 -5.31
C VAL A 67 -48.77 0.87 -6.71
N GLU A 68 -49.07 2.07 -7.20
CA GLU A 68 -48.62 2.57 -8.51
C GLU A 68 -47.46 3.55 -8.36
N PHE A 69 -46.33 3.05 -7.85
CA PHE A 69 -45.10 3.82 -7.74
C PHE A 69 -43.95 3.06 -8.38
N LYS A 70 -43.12 3.75 -9.18
CA LYS A 70 -42.01 3.15 -9.93
C LYS A 70 -41.00 2.39 -9.05
N LYS A 71 -40.88 2.76 -7.77
CA LYS A 71 -39.99 2.10 -6.80
C LYS A 71 -40.52 0.75 -6.30
N TYR A 72 -41.81 0.46 -6.50
CA TYR A 72 -42.46 -0.79 -6.11
C TYR A 72 -42.48 -1.71 -7.31
N ARG A 73 -41.63 -2.74 -7.27
CA ARG A 73 -41.62 -3.76 -8.31
C ARG A 73 -42.51 -4.92 -7.91
N LEU A 74 -43.59 -5.11 -8.65
CA LEU A 74 -44.49 -6.24 -8.40
C LEU A 74 -43.75 -7.55 -8.71
N LEU A 75 -43.81 -8.49 -7.77
CA LEU A 75 -43.24 -9.81 -7.92
C LEU A 75 -44.39 -10.83 -8.02
N SER A 76 -44.46 -11.53 -9.15
CA SER A 76 -45.46 -12.57 -9.40
C SER A 76 -45.08 -13.86 -8.69
N CYS A 77 -45.24 -13.90 -7.37
CA CYS A 77 -44.86 -15.02 -6.52
C CYS A 77 -46.09 -15.83 -6.09
N PRO A 78 -46.30 -17.06 -6.59
CA PRO A 78 -47.51 -17.84 -6.30
C PRO A 78 -47.62 -18.27 -4.83
N SER A 79 -46.50 -18.37 -4.12
CA SER A 79 -46.39 -18.93 -2.78
C SER A 79 -46.84 -18.00 -1.64
N GLN A 80 -47.03 -16.70 -1.91
CA GLN A 80 -47.24 -15.70 -0.86
C GLN A 80 -48.71 -15.37 -0.57
N GLY A 81 -49.67 -15.90 -1.34
CA GLY A 81 -51.11 -15.74 -1.09
C GLY A 81 -51.68 -14.31 -1.20
N SER A 82 -50.82 -13.28 -1.24
CA SER A 82 -51.18 -11.87 -1.42
C SER A 82 -51.14 -11.48 -2.89
N ALA A 83 -52.15 -10.75 -3.36
CA ALA A 83 -52.20 -10.23 -4.73
C ALA A 83 -51.10 -9.18 -5.02
N PHE A 84 -50.56 -8.51 -3.98
CA PHE A 84 -49.66 -7.36 -4.13
C PHE A 84 -48.38 -7.54 -3.30
N PHE A 85 -47.48 -8.38 -3.81
CA PHE A 85 -46.16 -8.59 -3.23
C PHE A 85 -45.11 -7.81 -4.03
N TYR A 86 -44.35 -6.95 -3.36
CA TYR A 86 -43.41 -6.04 -4.01
C TYR A 86 -41.99 -6.18 -3.47
N ALA A 87 -41.02 -5.87 -4.34
CA ALA A 87 -39.68 -5.51 -3.93
C ALA A 87 -39.44 -4.01 -4.09
N VAL A 88 -38.80 -3.41 -3.09
CA VAL A 88 -38.48 -1.98 -3.04
C VAL A 88 -37.01 -1.78 -2.64
N PRO A 89 -36.36 -0.68 -3.05
CA PRO A 89 -35.11 -0.27 -2.44
C PRO A 89 -35.31 -0.02 -0.93
N ALA A 90 -34.51 -0.67 -0.08
CA ALA A 90 -34.68 -0.58 1.38
C ALA A 90 -33.70 0.43 1.99
N TYR A 91 -34.13 1.67 2.13
CA TYR A 91 -33.43 2.71 2.89
C TYR A 91 -34.38 3.29 3.94
N THR A 92 -34.55 2.58 5.05
CA THR A 92 -35.36 2.92 6.23
C THR A 92 -36.89 2.91 6.07
N ALA A 93 -37.59 2.44 7.11
CA ALA A 93 -39.02 2.15 7.16
C ALA A 93 -39.95 3.38 6.98
N ALA A 94 -39.41 4.60 6.88
CA ALA A 94 -40.19 5.83 6.70
C ALA A 94 -40.80 5.97 5.29
N ASP A 95 -40.30 5.22 4.31
CA ASP A 95 -40.62 5.41 2.90
C ASP A 95 -41.68 4.44 2.35
N LEU A 96 -42.27 3.61 3.22
CA LEU A 96 -43.28 2.64 2.83
C LEU A 96 -44.67 3.27 2.66
N ALA A 97 -45.40 2.81 1.66
CA ALA A 97 -46.78 3.24 1.46
C ALA A 97 -47.63 2.74 2.64
N PRO A 98 -48.66 3.50 3.06
CA PRO A 98 -49.43 3.19 4.26
C PRO A 98 -50.19 1.85 4.19
N SER A 99 -50.45 1.34 2.98
CA SER A 99 -51.07 0.03 2.76
C SER A 99 -50.08 -1.15 2.80
N CYS A 100 -48.78 -0.88 2.99
CA CYS A 100 -47.72 -1.87 2.89
C CYS A 100 -47.09 -2.17 4.25
N SER A 101 -46.68 -3.43 4.40
CA SER A 101 -45.95 -3.95 5.55
C SER A 101 -44.64 -4.60 5.10
N GLU A 102 -43.57 -4.34 5.84
CA GLU A 102 -42.26 -4.96 5.59
C GLU A 102 -42.28 -6.43 6.03
N ILE A 103 -41.81 -7.32 5.15
CA ILE A 103 -41.64 -8.75 5.45
C ILE A 103 -40.19 -9.05 5.80
N SER A 104 -39.26 -8.63 4.94
CA SER A 104 -37.83 -8.90 5.13
C SER A 104 -36.98 -7.97 4.30
N ILE A 105 -35.76 -7.69 4.77
CA ILE A 105 -34.74 -6.94 4.04
C ILE A 105 -33.54 -7.85 3.81
N THR A 106 -32.88 -7.71 2.67
CA THR A 106 -31.60 -8.37 2.38
C THR A 106 -30.70 -7.45 1.57
N PRO A 107 -29.37 -7.52 1.76
CA PRO A 107 -28.44 -6.81 0.91
C PRO A 107 -28.38 -7.45 -0.48
N THR A 108 -27.96 -6.66 -1.45
CA THR A 108 -27.76 -7.08 -2.85
C THR A 108 -26.57 -6.35 -3.45
N SER A 109 -25.86 -6.97 -4.39
CA SER A 109 -24.82 -6.25 -5.13
C SER A 109 -25.39 -5.28 -6.17
N ARG A 110 -26.60 -5.52 -6.68
CA ARG A 110 -27.23 -4.77 -7.78
C ARG A 110 -28.28 -3.79 -7.26
N ASP A 111 -28.45 -2.67 -7.96
CA ASP A 111 -29.53 -1.73 -7.66
C ASP A 111 -30.87 -2.28 -8.15
N VAL A 112 -31.83 -2.38 -7.23
CA VAL A 112 -33.19 -2.87 -7.44
C VAL A 112 -33.92 -2.09 -8.53
N SER A 113 -33.62 -0.79 -8.65
CA SER A 113 -34.31 0.14 -9.55
C SER A 113 -33.91 -0.07 -11.02
N SER A 114 -32.67 -0.48 -11.27
CA SER A 114 -32.12 -0.63 -12.63
C SER A 114 -32.16 -2.07 -13.14
N GLU A 115 -32.25 -3.06 -12.25
CA GLU A 115 -32.10 -4.46 -12.63
C GLU A 115 -33.35 -4.99 -13.34
N PRO A 116 -33.29 -5.60 -14.54
CA PRO A 116 -34.47 -6.16 -15.21
C PRO A 116 -34.94 -7.49 -14.57
N ASP A 117 -34.01 -8.29 -14.04
CA ASP A 117 -34.29 -9.60 -13.45
C ASP A 117 -33.86 -9.64 -11.99
N LEU A 118 -34.63 -8.94 -11.14
CA LEU A 118 -34.31 -8.78 -9.71
C LEU A 118 -34.11 -10.12 -8.99
N ILE A 119 -34.93 -11.12 -9.28
CA ILE A 119 -34.81 -12.45 -8.64
C ILE A 119 -33.47 -13.09 -9.01
N GLN A 120 -33.03 -12.99 -10.26
CA GLN A 120 -31.75 -13.52 -10.70
C GLN A 120 -30.58 -12.77 -10.07
N ALA A 121 -30.68 -11.44 -9.94
CA ALA A 121 -29.69 -10.65 -9.23
C ALA A 121 -29.58 -11.04 -7.75
N LEU A 122 -30.69 -11.33 -7.10
CA LEU A 122 -30.71 -11.80 -5.71
C LEU A 122 -30.11 -13.20 -5.55
N GLN A 123 -30.26 -14.06 -6.56
CA GLN A 123 -29.60 -15.37 -6.60
C GLN A 123 -28.08 -15.27 -6.77
N GLN A 124 -27.56 -14.16 -7.32
CA GLN A 124 -26.12 -13.88 -7.30
C GLN A 124 -25.63 -13.45 -5.91
N GLY A 125 -26.54 -13.00 -5.04
CA GLY A 125 -26.26 -12.62 -3.67
C GLY A 125 -25.56 -11.26 -3.54
N PHE A 126 -24.70 -11.15 -2.52
CA PHE A 126 -23.99 -9.93 -2.17
C PHE A 126 -22.53 -10.23 -1.81
N VAL A 127 -21.70 -9.19 -1.85
CA VAL A 127 -20.27 -9.30 -1.57
C VAL A 127 -19.96 -8.70 -0.20
N LEU A 128 -19.27 -9.49 0.61
CA LEU A 128 -18.69 -9.06 1.88
C LEU A 128 -17.18 -8.91 1.68
N SER A 129 -16.61 -7.76 2.07
CA SER A 129 -15.18 -7.67 2.31
C SER A 129 -14.91 -8.25 3.68
N PHE A 130 -13.91 -9.10 3.77
CA PHE A 130 -13.40 -9.57 5.04
C PHE A 130 -12.08 -8.88 5.32
N SER A 131 -11.99 -8.23 6.47
CA SER A 131 -10.71 -7.75 6.91
C SER A 131 -9.99 -8.93 7.56
N PRO A 132 -8.76 -9.27 7.16
CA PRO A 132 -7.98 -10.34 7.78
C PRO A 132 -7.44 -9.87 9.14
N HIS A 133 -8.28 -9.22 9.96
CA HIS A 133 -7.98 -8.50 11.21
C HIS A 133 -7.35 -9.34 12.33
N ARG A 134 -6.82 -10.53 12.05
CA ARG A 134 -5.91 -11.26 12.93
C ARG A 134 -4.74 -11.95 12.24
N LEU A 135 -4.25 -11.47 11.11
CA LEU A 135 -2.83 -11.71 10.83
C LEU A 135 -2.04 -10.91 11.86
N ARG A 136 -1.16 -11.57 12.63
CA ARG A 136 -0.25 -10.85 13.53
C ARG A 136 0.45 -9.77 12.69
N PRO A 137 0.74 -8.59 13.25
CA PRO A 137 1.49 -7.56 12.52
C PRO A 137 2.76 -8.10 11.87
N SER A 138 3.41 -9.08 12.52
CA SER A 138 4.54 -9.82 11.96
C SER A 138 4.17 -10.60 10.70
N THR A 139 3.06 -11.35 10.68
CA THR A 139 2.65 -12.15 9.51
C THR A 139 2.21 -11.27 8.33
N VAL A 140 1.54 -10.14 8.61
CA VAL A 140 1.23 -9.15 7.56
C VAL A 140 2.51 -8.54 7.02
N LEU A 141 3.44 -8.19 7.91
CA LEU A 141 4.72 -7.61 7.53
C LEU A 141 5.53 -8.59 6.69
N ASP A 142 5.66 -9.85 7.12
CA ASP A 142 6.38 -10.92 6.40
C ASP A 142 5.76 -11.14 5.01
N HIS A 143 4.43 -11.28 4.93
CA HIS A 143 3.74 -11.47 3.66
C HIS A 143 3.91 -10.27 2.71
N CYS A 144 3.77 -9.04 3.23
CA CYS A 144 3.98 -7.84 2.44
C CYS A 144 5.44 -7.63 2.05
N PHE A 145 6.38 -8.09 2.88
CA PHE A 145 7.81 -8.05 2.60
C PHE A 145 8.16 -8.98 1.44
N ASP A 146 7.68 -10.23 1.50
CA ASP A 146 7.88 -11.22 0.43
C ASP A 146 7.32 -10.74 -0.91
N LEU A 147 6.09 -10.20 -0.90
CA LEU A 147 5.45 -9.62 -2.08
C LEU A 147 6.20 -8.40 -2.62
N ALA A 148 6.69 -7.52 -1.73
CA ALA A 148 7.45 -6.35 -2.14
C ALA A 148 8.81 -6.76 -2.74
N GLN A 149 9.46 -7.79 -2.20
CA GLN A 149 10.75 -8.28 -2.66
C GLN A 149 10.65 -8.92 -4.04
N GLN A 150 9.77 -9.91 -4.23
CA GLN A 150 9.59 -10.62 -5.50
C GLN A 150 9.35 -9.65 -6.67
N LYS A 151 8.45 -8.70 -6.44
CA LYS A 151 7.98 -7.76 -7.46
C LYS A 151 9.00 -6.64 -7.75
N THR A 152 9.96 -6.43 -6.86
CA THR A 152 11.09 -5.50 -7.05
C THR A 152 12.22 -6.17 -7.84
N ASP A 153 12.39 -7.48 -7.68
CA ASP A 153 13.40 -8.27 -8.40
C ASP A 153 13.09 -8.40 -9.90
N ASP A 154 11.81 -8.51 -10.26
CA ASP A 154 11.35 -8.56 -11.66
C ASP A 154 11.55 -7.22 -12.43
N SER A 155 11.79 -6.11 -11.73
CA SER A 155 11.72 -4.74 -12.27
C SER A 155 13.07 -4.02 -12.41
N ILE A 156 14.07 -4.65 -13.07
CA ILE A 156 15.15 -3.97 -13.85
C ILE A 156 16.58 -3.90 -13.20
N GLY A 157 17.59 -4.31 -14.00
CA GLY A 157 18.90 -3.66 -14.29
C GLY A 157 19.96 -3.47 -13.19
N LYS A 158 21.23 -3.84 -13.47
CA LYS A 158 22.37 -3.88 -12.52
C LYS A 158 23.02 -2.52 -12.12
N ASN A 159 22.51 -1.37 -12.52
CA ASN A 159 23.17 -0.06 -12.29
C ASN A 159 22.90 0.54 -10.89
N ILE A 160 23.84 1.36 -10.39
CA ILE A 160 23.76 2.03 -9.06
C ILE A 160 22.56 2.97 -8.92
N PHE A 161 22.18 3.70 -9.98
CA PHE A 161 20.97 4.53 -9.95
C PHE A 161 19.68 3.68 -9.92
N SER A 162 19.72 2.43 -10.38
CA SER A 162 18.59 1.50 -10.24
C SER A 162 18.42 1.03 -8.78
N TRP A 163 19.52 0.94 -8.01
CA TRP A 163 19.50 0.55 -6.59
C TRP A 163 18.75 1.56 -5.72
N ILE A 164 18.93 2.86 -5.93
CA ILE A 164 18.19 3.88 -5.19
C ILE A 164 16.69 3.82 -5.56
N GLY A 165 16.38 3.61 -6.85
CA GLY A 165 15.02 3.37 -7.31
C GLY A 165 14.37 2.11 -6.72
N ARG A 166 15.17 1.06 -6.39
CA ARG A 166 14.69 -0.16 -5.72
C ARG A 166 14.17 0.13 -4.33
N LEU A 167 14.90 0.89 -3.53
CA LEU A 167 14.51 1.23 -2.15
C LEU A 167 13.16 1.97 -2.13
N PHE A 168 13.02 3.01 -2.97
CA PHE A 168 11.76 3.76 -3.03
C PHE A 168 10.58 2.93 -3.56
N LYS A 169 10.80 2.08 -4.57
CA LYS A 169 9.73 1.20 -5.10
C LYS A 169 9.33 0.13 -4.08
N PHE A 170 10.31 -0.47 -3.41
CA PHE A 170 10.09 -1.47 -2.37
C PHE A 170 9.29 -0.87 -1.20
N GLU A 171 9.72 0.27 -0.68
CA GLU A 171 9.02 0.95 0.42
C GLU A 171 7.59 1.34 0.05
N ASN A 172 7.39 1.92 -1.14
CA ASN A 172 6.05 2.33 -1.57
C ASN A 172 5.10 1.13 -1.73
N ARG A 173 5.62 0.00 -2.19
CA ARG A 173 4.86 -1.26 -2.32
C ARG A 173 4.56 -1.89 -0.97
N LEU A 174 5.56 -1.98 -0.09
CA LEU A 174 5.40 -2.47 1.27
C LEU A 174 4.34 -1.64 2.00
N ARG A 175 4.40 -0.30 1.87
CA ARG A 175 3.45 0.64 2.47
C ARG A 175 2.03 0.46 1.92
N THR A 176 1.89 0.30 0.61
CA THR A 176 0.58 0.10 -0.03
C THR A 176 -0.04 -1.23 0.38
N CYS A 177 0.78 -2.29 0.46
CA CYS A 177 0.37 -3.61 0.92
C CYS A 177 -0.04 -3.57 2.40
N TYR A 178 0.84 -3.10 3.27
CA TYR A 178 0.59 -3.05 4.71
C TYR A 178 -0.63 -2.18 5.06
N GLY A 179 -0.81 -1.05 4.36
CA GLY A 179 -1.97 -0.17 4.53
C GLY A 179 -3.30 -0.73 4.01
N ARG A 180 -3.29 -1.82 3.23
CA ARG A 180 -4.50 -2.55 2.82
C ARG A 180 -4.95 -3.54 3.91
N TYR A 181 -4.01 -4.09 4.65
CA TYR A 181 -4.26 -5.12 5.67
C TYR A 181 -4.46 -4.58 7.08
N THR A 182 -3.97 -3.36 7.31
CA THR A 182 -4.16 -2.66 8.57
C THR A 182 -5.00 -1.43 8.25
N ASP A 183 -6.24 -1.42 8.74
CA ASP A 183 -7.07 -0.21 8.77
C ASP A 183 -6.45 0.75 9.79
N LEU A 184 -5.29 1.30 9.42
CA LEU A 184 -4.51 2.18 10.24
C LEU A 184 -5.28 3.48 10.29
N GLY A 185 -6.03 3.65 11.37
CA GLY A 185 -6.63 4.93 11.75
C GLY A 185 -5.63 6.05 11.46
N SER A 186 -6.14 7.16 10.91
CA SER A 186 -5.36 8.24 10.30
C SER A 186 -4.13 8.70 11.10
N ASP A 187 -4.18 8.58 12.42
CA ASP A 187 -3.07 8.85 13.34
C ASP A 187 -1.86 7.92 13.19
N TYR A 188 -2.05 6.61 12.99
CA TYR A 188 -0.91 5.69 12.83
C TYR A 188 -0.27 5.84 11.45
N LYS A 189 -1.07 6.11 10.41
CA LYS A 189 -0.58 6.48 9.07
C LYS A 189 0.30 7.72 9.16
N ARG A 190 -0.09 8.73 9.94
CA ARG A 190 0.72 9.94 10.18
C ARG A 190 2.02 9.63 10.93
N LYS A 191 1.98 8.78 11.97
CA LYS A 191 3.16 8.36 12.73
C LYS A 191 4.17 7.57 11.89
N LEU A 192 3.69 6.65 11.04
CA LEU A 192 4.55 5.86 10.17
C LEU A 192 5.21 6.72 9.08
N VAL A 193 4.47 7.64 8.48
CA VAL A 193 5.02 8.63 7.53
C VAL A 193 6.08 9.50 8.19
N PHE A 194 5.81 9.96 9.41
CA PHE A 194 6.75 10.76 10.17
C PHE A 194 8.03 9.96 10.49
N ALA A 195 7.90 8.69 10.91
CA ALA A 195 9.05 7.83 11.17
C ALA A 195 9.92 7.62 9.92
N ILE A 196 9.30 7.36 8.77
CA ILE A 196 10.01 7.21 7.48
C ILE A 196 10.72 8.52 7.11
N PHE A 197 10.05 9.66 7.25
CA PHE A 197 10.66 10.96 6.99
C PHE A 197 11.90 11.21 7.88
N VAL A 198 11.82 10.85 9.15
CA VAL A 198 12.96 10.95 10.09
C VAL A 198 14.13 10.08 9.64
N VAL A 199 13.88 8.82 9.25
CA VAL A 199 14.94 7.92 8.76
C VAL A 199 15.62 8.50 7.52
N ILE A 200 14.85 8.99 6.55
CA ILE A 200 15.41 9.62 5.34
C ILE A 200 16.28 10.84 5.70
N VAL A 201 15.82 11.70 6.62
CA VAL A 201 16.60 12.87 7.05
C VAL A 201 17.91 12.44 7.74
N VAL A 202 17.88 11.40 8.57
CA VAL A 202 19.08 10.88 9.24
C VAL A 202 20.08 10.32 8.22
N GLU A 203 19.63 9.52 7.26
CA GLU A 203 20.48 8.96 6.19
C GLU A 203 21.12 10.07 5.34
N VAL A 204 20.35 11.09 4.95
CA VAL A 204 20.87 12.24 4.20
C VAL A 204 21.89 13.03 5.01
N ALA A 205 21.63 13.26 6.31
CA ALA A 205 22.57 13.96 7.18
C ALA A 205 23.88 13.19 7.35
N GLN A 206 23.81 11.86 7.51
CA GLN A 206 25.00 11.00 7.58
C GLN A 206 25.81 11.06 6.28
N ALA A 207 25.15 11.01 5.12
CA ALA A 207 25.83 11.13 3.83
C ALA A 207 26.55 12.49 3.67
N LEU A 208 25.92 13.60 4.09
CA LEU A 208 26.53 14.93 4.04
C LEU A 208 27.77 15.05 4.93
N ILE A 209 27.73 14.49 6.14
CA ILE A 209 28.88 14.47 7.06
C ILE A 209 30.04 13.68 6.43
N ILE A 210 29.77 12.51 5.85
CA ILE A 210 30.79 11.69 5.20
C ILE A 210 31.42 12.44 4.02
N ILE A 211 30.62 13.10 3.19
CA ILE A 211 31.13 13.92 2.07
C ILE A 211 32.08 15.02 2.59
N GLU A 212 31.73 15.68 3.69
CA GLU A 212 32.56 16.73 4.25
C GLU A 212 33.87 16.20 4.85
N VAL A 213 33.84 15.04 5.50
CA VAL A 213 35.04 14.36 6.00
C VAL A 213 35.93 13.94 4.84
N VAL A 214 35.39 13.32 3.80
CA VAL A 214 36.16 12.92 2.61
C VAL A 214 36.79 14.14 1.93
N ARG A 215 36.06 15.24 1.81
CA ARG A 215 36.61 16.52 1.31
C ARG A 215 37.83 16.97 2.12
N LYS A 216 37.74 16.95 3.45
CA LYS A 216 38.82 17.43 4.33
C LYS A 216 39.99 16.45 4.45
N VAL A 217 39.73 15.15 4.43
CA VAL A 217 40.74 14.11 4.68
C VAL A 217 41.41 13.63 3.41
N VAL A 218 40.71 13.58 2.29
CA VAL A 218 41.25 13.06 1.03
C VAL A 218 41.71 14.19 0.12
N PHE A 219 40.83 15.16 -0.15
CA PHE A 219 41.14 16.20 -1.13
C PHE A 219 42.17 17.22 -0.61
N VAL A 220 42.05 17.70 0.64
CA VAL A 220 43.00 18.69 1.18
C VAL A 220 44.45 18.20 1.17
N PRO A 221 44.80 17.00 1.68
CA PRO A 221 46.17 16.53 1.60
C PRO A 221 46.60 16.17 0.17
N LEU A 222 45.69 15.69 -0.71
CA LEU A 222 46.01 15.49 -2.13
C LEU A 222 46.43 16.78 -2.84
N PHE A 223 45.86 17.94 -2.49
CA PHE A 223 46.25 19.22 -3.06
C PHE A 223 47.48 19.85 -2.38
N LEU A 224 47.67 19.61 -1.08
CA LEU A 224 48.81 20.18 -0.33
C LEU A 224 50.11 19.39 -0.50
N TRP A 225 50.05 18.06 -0.67
CA TRP A 225 51.25 17.23 -0.87
C TRP A 225 52.08 17.63 -2.10
N PRO A 226 51.49 17.82 -3.29
CA PRO A 226 52.22 18.28 -4.47
C PRO A 226 52.89 19.64 -4.26
N LEU A 227 52.25 20.56 -3.52
CA LEU A 227 52.80 21.88 -3.20
C LEU A 227 53.99 21.79 -2.25
N LEU A 228 53.94 20.91 -1.25
CA LEU A 228 55.05 20.66 -0.34
C LEU A 228 56.24 20.01 -1.05
N VAL A 229 55.98 19.03 -1.94
CA VAL A 229 57.02 18.40 -2.77
C VAL A 229 57.62 19.41 -3.75
N TYR A 230 56.82 20.28 -4.36
CA TYR A 230 57.30 21.35 -5.22
C TYR A 230 58.22 22.32 -4.45
N LYS A 231 57.81 22.74 -3.24
CA LYS A 231 58.60 23.63 -2.40
C LYS A 231 59.92 22.99 -1.93
N SER A 232 59.92 21.70 -1.59
CA SER A 232 61.15 21.01 -1.17
C SER A 232 62.15 20.85 -2.32
N ARG A 233 61.67 20.55 -3.54
CA ARG A 233 62.51 20.52 -4.75
C ARG A 233 63.11 21.89 -5.07
N ARG A 234 62.36 22.98 -4.86
CA ARG A 234 62.86 24.34 -5.10
C ARG A 234 63.93 24.75 -4.09
N LYS A 235 63.78 24.37 -2.81
CA LYS A 235 64.80 24.60 -1.78
C LYS A 235 66.10 23.84 -2.05
N LYS A 236 66.02 22.60 -2.57
CA LYS A 236 67.21 21.85 -2.99
C LYS A 236 68.00 22.56 -4.10
N LYS A 237 67.32 23.08 -5.12
CA LYS A 237 67.98 23.86 -6.18
C LYS A 237 68.68 25.12 -5.67
N SER A 238 68.12 25.80 -4.68
CA SER A 238 68.73 27.02 -4.11
C SER A 238 69.93 26.75 -3.21
N GLY A 239 70.10 25.53 -2.67
CA GLY A 239 71.26 25.15 -1.86
C GLY A 239 72.44 24.62 -2.68
N GLU A 240 72.18 24.06 -3.87
CA GLU A 240 73.24 23.66 -4.82
C GLU A 240 73.95 24.86 -5.46
N ASP A 241 73.32 26.04 -5.49
CA ASP A 241 73.93 27.27 -5.99
C ASP A 241 74.83 27.97 -4.95
N GLU A 242 74.80 27.56 -3.67
CA GLU A 242 75.54 28.21 -2.57
C GLU A 242 76.78 27.41 -2.11
N GLU A 243 76.92 26.14 -2.52
CA GLU A 243 78.06 25.28 -2.18
C GLU A 243 78.95 25.00 -3.40
N LYS A 244 79.50 26.06 -4.00
CA LYS A 244 80.66 25.95 -4.91
C LYS A 244 81.83 26.76 -4.33
N PRO A 245 82.65 26.19 -3.43
CA PRO A 245 83.82 26.87 -2.91
C PRO A 245 84.91 26.98 -3.98
N THR A 246 85.39 28.20 -4.16
CA THR A 246 86.56 28.62 -4.94
C THR A 246 87.78 27.76 -4.63
N GLN A 247 88.18 26.87 -5.55
CA GLN A 247 89.53 26.31 -5.60
C GLN A 247 90.45 27.32 -6.30
N MET A 248 91.07 28.20 -5.50
CA MET A 248 92.24 28.98 -5.88
C MET A 248 93.46 28.25 -5.32
N GLN A 249 94.17 27.53 -6.18
CA GLN A 249 95.49 26.97 -5.89
C GLN A 249 96.54 27.77 -6.65
N LEU A 250 97.25 28.56 -5.86
CA LEU A 250 98.44 29.34 -6.13
C LEU A 250 99.61 28.34 -6.30
N ASN A 251 100.17 28.22 -7.50
CA ASN A 251 101.41 27.45 -7.70
C ASN A 251 102.60 28.40 -7.50
N ASP A 252 103.31 28.21 -6.40
CA ASP A 252 104.60 28.84 -6.10
C ASP A 252 105.76 28.05 -6.73
N SER A 253 106.80 28.82 -6.95
CA SER A 253 108.01 28.66 -7.72
C SER A 253 109.06 27.76 -7.05
N SER A 254 110.01 27.31 -7.89
CA SER A 254 111.40 26.95 -7.57
C SER A 254 111.72 25.49 -7.25
N GLU A 255 112.19 24.76 -8.26
CA GLU A 255 113.24 23.77 -8.06
C GLU A 255 114.25 23.78 -9.23
N ARG A 256 115.50 24.11 -8.92
CA ARG A 256 116.67 24.13 -9.82
C ARG A 256 117.79 23.33 -9.15
N ARG A 257 118.13 22.13 -9.67
CA ARG A 257 119.53 21.62 -9.79
C ARG A 257 119.62 20.27 -10.50
N SER A 258 120.52 20.19 -11.50
CA SER A 258 121.09 18.98 -12.14
C SER A 258 121.92 18.13 -11.17
N PRO A 259 122.28 16.86 -11.50
CA PRO A 259 123.36 16.48 -12.45
C PRO A 259 122.94 15.28 -13.35
N VAL A 260 123.62 14.74 -14.38
CA VAL A 260 125.00 14.66 -14.91
C VAL A 260 124.89 14.67 -16.44
#